data_AF-A0A0U2LEE6-F1
#
_entry.id   AF-A0A0U2LEE6-F1
#
_cell.length_a   1.000
_cell.length_b   1.000
_cell.length_c   1.000
_cell.angle_alpha   90.00
_cell.angle_beta   90.00
_cell.angle_gamma   90.00
#
_symmetry.space_group_name_H-M   'P 1'
#
loop_
_entity.id
_entity.type
_entity.pdbx_description
1 polymer ?
#
loop_
_entity_poly.entity_id
_entity_poly.type
_entity_poly.pdbx_seq_one_letter_code
_entity_poly.pdbx_strand_id
1 'polypeptide(L)'
;MKEMKVELISHTPEARKVAFTAIRTCYSHNEPSELFEGAEYEKYQETEATDGNGGTDADRLFRHIVGSGHTSTLEHINFTFAIEGISRSLLAQLTRHRAGFGFSVQSQRYVSDDSRKKKGGFQYVIPPKVKDKDAALTAYINVMASLQDAYDLLVDLGIPKEDARFVLPNAAATNLTMTANLRALLTFYSKRKPGRGAQWEIADFAEMVRAEVVKAEPWTAPFFEQA
;
A
#
# COMPACT_ATOMS: atom_id res chain seq x y z
N MET A 1 -2.59 13.54 17.08
CA MET A 1 -1.60 13.06 16.08
C MET A 1 -1.97 11.62 15.80
N LYS A 2 -2.24 11.30 14.53
CA LYS A 2 -2.55 9.92 14.13
C LYS A 2 -1.31 9.35 13.46
N GLU A 3 -0.80 8.24 13.99
CA GLU A 3 0.32 7.53 13.38
C GLU A 3 -0.17 6.72 12.18
N MET A 4 0.72 6.55 11.21
CA MET A 4 0.44 5.72 10.04
C MET A 4 0.35 4.25 10.48
N LYS A 5 -0.74 3.59 10.10
CA LYS A 5 -0.94 2.15 10.28
C LYS A 5 -1.27 1.53 8.93
N VAL A 6 -0.62 0.42 8.62
CA VAL A 6 -0.91 -0.41 7.44
C VAL A 6 -1.10 -1.83 7.95
N GLU A 7 -2.23 -2.43 7.63
CA GLU A 7 -2.58 -3.78 8.04
C GLU A 7 -3.14 -4.55 6.85
N LEU A 8 -2.60 -5.72 6.56
CA LEU A 8 -3.19 -6.63 5.57
C LEU A 8 -4.48 -7.24 6.13
N ILE A 9 -5.59 -7.07 5.40
CA ILE A 9 -6.90 -7.58 5.81
C ILE A 9 -7.42 -8.70 4.92
N SER A 10 -6.84 -8.90 3.72
CA SER A 10 -7.15 -10.02 2.83
C SER A 10 -6.05 -10.20 1.79
N HIS A 11 -5.78 -11.42 1.37
CA HIS A 11 -4.94 -11.72 0.20
C HIS A 11 -5.45 -12.94 -0.56
N THR A 12 -4.92 -13.19 -1.76
CA THR A 12 -5.21 -14.39 -2.56
C THR A 12 -4.89 -15.66 -1.75
N PRO A 13 -5.85 -16.57 -1.52
CA PRO A 13 -5.57 -17.88 -0.94
C PRO A 13 -4.62 -18.68 -1.84
N GLU A 14 -3.71 -19.44 -1.22
CA GLU A 14 -2.71 -20.24 -1.94
C GLU A 14 -1.94 -19.43 -3.00
N ALA A 15 -1.60 -18.16 -2.71
CA ALA A 15 -1.06 -17.22 -3.69
C ALA A 15 0.14 -17.77 -4.46
N ARG A 16 1.06 -18.47 -3.77
CA ARG A 16 2.22 -19.10 -4.41
C ARG A 16 1.83 -20.15 -5.45
N LYS A 17 0.80 -20.95 -5.17
CA LYS A 17 0.25 -21.95 -6.08
C LYS A 17 -0.50 -21.29 -7.23
N VAL A 18 -1.29 -20.26 -6.97
CA VAL A 18 -1.94 -19.44 -8.02
C VAL A 18 -0.89 -18.84 -8.97
N ALA A 19 0.20 -18.29 -8.44
CA ALA A 19 1.29 -17.75 -9.25
C ALA A 19 1.95 -18.85 -10.10
N PHE A 20 2.21 -20.02 -9.51
CA PHE A 20 2.72 -21.17 -10.25
C PHE A 20 1.78 -21.61 -11.37
N THR A 21 0.49 -21.77 -11.09
CA THR A 21 -0.52 -22.13 -12.09
C THR A 21 -0.57 -21.12 -13.22
N ALA A 22 -0.58 -19.81 -12.92
CA ALA A 22 -0.57 -18.76 -13.94
C ALA A 22 0.67 -18.82 -14.84
N ILE A 23 1.84 -19.08 -14.25
CA ILE A 23 3.10 -19.26 -15.01
C ILE A 23 3.04 -20.52 -15.87
N ARG A 24 2.69 -21.66 -15.28
CA ARG A 24 2.71 -22.96 -15.96
C ARG A 24 1.64 -23.09 -17.02
N THR A 25 0.51 -22.39 -16.89
CA THR A 25 -0.53 -22.31 -17.94
C THR A 25 0.05 -21.88 -19.29
N CYS A 26 1.08 -21.02 -19.30
CA CYS A 26 1.70 -20.56 -20.54
C CYS A 26 2.68 -21.57 -21.17
N TYR A 27 3.11 -22.60 -20.44
CA TYR A 27 4.24 -23.47 -20.83
C TYR A 27 4.01 -24.96 -20.51
N SER A 28 2.82 -25.37 -20.07
CA SER A 28 2.47 -26.75 -19.74
C SER A 28 1.52 -27.32 -20.78
N HIS A 29 1.53 -28.64 -20.92
CA HIS A 29 0.49 -29.38 -21.64
C HIS A 29 -0.76 -29.63 -20.78
N ASN A 30 -0.63 -29.47 -19.45
CA ASN A 30 -1.72 -29.63 -18.50
C ASN A 30 -2.62 -28.39 -18.49
N GLU A 31 -3.92 -28.59 -18.32
CA GLU A 31 -4.89 -27.51 -18.23
C GLU A 31 -4.76 -26.73 -16.90
N PRO A 32 -5.17 -25.46 -16.81
CA PRO A 32 -5.02 -24.66 -15.59
C PRO A 32 -5.64 -25.28 -14.34
N SER A 33 -6.78 -25.95 -14.46
CA SER A 33 -7.43 -26.66 -13.34
C SER A 33 -6.60 -27.86 -12.87
N GLU A 34 -5.95 -28.57 -13.80
CA GLU A 34 -5.08 -29.71 -13.48
C GLU A 34 -3.76 -29.24 -12.85
N LEU A 35 -3.23 -28.09 -13.29
CA LEU A 35 -2.06 -27.47 -12.68
C LEU A 35 -2.35 -27.01 -11.24
N PHE A 36 -3.56 -26.53 -10.97
CA PHE A 36 -3.97 -26.06 -9.64
C PHE A 36 -4.31 -27.22 -8.70
N GLU A 37 -5.04 -28.24 -9.15
CA GLU A 37 -5.45 -29.36 -8.27
C GLU A 37 -4.42 -30.52 -8.26
N GLY A 38 -3.56 -30.60 -9.28
CA GLY A 38 -2.64 -31.71 -9.47
C GLY A 38 -1.33 -31.61 -8.68
N ALA A 39 -0.51 -32.64 -8.83
CA ALA A 39 0.74 -32.80 -8.08
C ALA A 39 1.94 -32.03 -8.69
N GLU A 40 1.76 -31.31 -9.81
CA GLU A 40 2.88 -30.65 -10.49
C GLU A 40 3.49 -29.56 -9.60
N TYR A 41 2.67 -28.73 -8.95
CA TYR A 41 3.17 -27.71 -8.04
C TYR A 41 3.99 -28.32 -6.90
N GLU A 42 3.48 -29.39 -6.26
CA GLU A 42 4.17 -30.06 -5.15
C GLU A 42 5.50 -30.66 -5.60
N LYS A 43 5.56 -31.27 -6.79
CA LYS A 43 6.82 -31.74 -7.36
C LYS A 43 7.85 -30.62 -7.51
N TYR A 44 7.42 -29.43 -7.95
CA TYR A 44 8.31 -28.26 -8.05
C TYR A 44 8.71 -27.70 -6.68
N GLN A 45 7.88 -27.87 -5.65
CA GLN A 45 8.21 -27.52 -4.26
C GLN A 45 9.22 -28.50 -3.64
N GLU A 46 9.13 -29.79 -3.95
CA GLU A 46 10.01 -30.82 -3.41
C GLU A 46 11.35 -30.92 -4.16
N THR A 47 11.40 -30.44 -5.40
CA THR A 47 12.62 -30.45 -6.22
C THR A 47 13.51 -29.26 -5.87
N GLU A 48 14.79 -29.51 -5.63
CA GLU A 48 15.78 -28.47 -5.35
C GLU A 48 16.06 -27.61 -6.59
N ALA A 49 16.24 -26.30 -6.40
CA ALA A 49 16.58 -25.36 -7.46
C ALA A 49 17.95 -25.68 -8.09
N THR A 50 18.01 -25.70 -9.42
CA THR A 50 19.24 -25.98 -10.18
C THR A 50 20.04 -24.75 -10.59
N ASP A 51 19.57 -23.54 -10.26
CA ASP A 51 20.20 -22.27 -10.67
C ASP A 51 21.27 -21.75 -9.70
N GLY A 52 21.59 -22.51 -8.65
CA GLY A 52 22.60 -22.14 -7.64
C GLY A 52 22.16 -21.02 -6.68
N ASN A 53 20.91 -20.54 -6.76
CA ASN A 53 20.38 -19.49 -5.88
C ASN A 53 19.59 -20.04 -4.68
N GLY A 54 19.63 -21.37 -4.47
CA GLY A 54 18.94 -22.07 -3.40
C GLY A 54 17.41 -22.10 -3.55
N GLY A 55 16.78 -22.79 -2.61
CA GLY A 55 15.33 -22.99 -2.57
C GLY A 55 14.86 -24.10 -3.52
N THR A 56 13.59 -24.01 -3.91
CA THR A 56 12.89 -25.03 -4.69
C THR A 56 12.90 -24.71 -6.18
N ASP A 57 12.58 -25.67 -7.04
CA ASP A 57 12.47 -25.45 -8.48
C ASP A 57 11.37 -24.44 -8.82
N ALA A 58 10.32 -24.35 -7.98
CA ALA A 58 9.33 -23.28 -8.05
C ALA A 58 9.95 -21.89 -7.80
N ASP A 59 10.86 -21.75 -6.83
CA ASP A 59 11.55 -20.48 -6.57
C ASP A 59 12.43 -20.07 -7.74
N ARG A 60 13.15 -21.04 -8.33
CA ARG A 60 13.91 -20.83 -9.57
C ARG A 60 13.00 -20.35 -10.70
N LEU A 61 11.84 -20.99 -10.87
CA LEU A 61 10.86 -20.60 -11.88
C LEU A 61 10.36 -19.16 -11.66
N PHE A 62 10.01 -18.78 -10.42
CA PHE A 62 9.57 -17.42 -10.12
C PHE A 62 10.66 -16.39 -10.37
N ARG A 63 11.91 -16.66 -9.95
CA ARG A 63 13.07 -15.81 -10.27
C ARG A 63 13.24 -15.62 -11.77
N HIS A 64 13.15 -16.71 -12.54
CA HIS A 64 13.28 -16.65 -13.99
C HIS A 64 12.19 -15.80 -14.65
N ILE A 65 10.94 -15.95 -14.22
CA ILE A 65 9.80 -15.20 -14.75
C ILE A 65 9.87 -13.72 -14.41
N VAL A 66 10.25 -13.37 -13.17
CA VAL A 66 10.44 -11.97 -12.77
C VAL A 66 11.64 -11.36 -13.52
N GLY A 67 12.78 -12.06 -13.54
CA GLY A 67 14.01 -11.59 -14.19
C GLY A 67 13.90 -11.43 -15.70
N SER A 68 13.07 -12.24 -16.37
CA SER A 68 12.78 -12.11 -17.81
C SER A 68 11.73 -11.02 -18.13
N GLY A 69 11.12 -10.41 -17.11
CA GLY A 69 10.10 -9.37 -17.29
C GLY A 69 8.69 -9.91 -17.56
N HIS A 70 8.47 -11.23 -17.53
CA HIS A 70 7.17 -11.88 -17.70
C HIS A 70 6.28 -11.75 -16.43
N THR A 71 6.13 -10.52 -15.95
CA THR A 71 5.51 -10.20 -14.65
C THR A 71 3.98 -10.14 -14.66
N SER A 72 3.33 -10.30 -15.83
CA SER A 72 1.86 -10.37 -15.92
C SER A 72 1.26 -11.53 -15.13
N THR A 73 2.00 -12.62 -14.99
CA THR A 73 1.61 -13.79 -14.18
C THR A 73 1.43 -13.46 -12.69
N LEU A 74 2.03 -12.36 -12.21
CA LEU A 74 1.89 -11.90 -10.82
C LEU A 74 0.63 -11.04 -10.61
N GLU A 75 -0.12 -10.69 -11.66
CA GLU A 75 -1.34 -9.87 -11.54
C GLU A 75 -2.51 -10.61 -10.88
N HIS A 76 -2.45 -11.96 -10.85
CA HIS A 76 -3.46 -12.80 -10.19
C HIS A 76 -3.36 -12.79 -8.66
N ILE A 77 -2.24 -12.31 -8.12
CA ILE A 77 -1.99 -12.27 -6.68
C ILE A 77 -2.38 -10.90 -6.14
N ASN A 78 -3.43 -10.84 -5.33
CA ASN A 78 -4.02 -9.59 -4.84
C ASN A 78 -3.90 -9.50 -3.32
N PHE A 79 -3.65 -8.28 -2.84
CA PHE A 79 -3.56 -7.94 -1.42
C PHE A 79 -4.47 -6.75 -1.14
N THR A 80 -5.22 -6.79 -0.03
CA THR A 80 -6.07 -5.69 0.42
C THR A 80 -5.64 -5.24 1.81
N PHE A 81 -5.45 -3.94 1.96
CA PHE A 81 -4.92 -3.30 3.16
C PHE A 81 -5.95 -2.34 3.76
N ALA A 82 -6.04 -2.34 5.09
CA ALA A 82 -6.57 -1.22 5.86
C ALA A 82 -5.42 -0.25 6.15
N ILE A 83 -5.58 1.00 5.72
CA ILE A 83 -4.56 2.05 5.85
C ILE A 83 -5.15 3.21 6.61
N GLU A 84 -4.44 3.65 7.63
CA GLU A 84 -4.87 4.71 8.51
C GLU A 84 -3.79 5.75 8.74
N GLY A 85 -4.19 6.99 9.00
CA GLY A 85 -3.28 8.02 9.49
C GLY A 85 -2.31 8.57 8.45
N ILE A 86 -2.58 8.39 7.16
CA ILE A 86 -1.76 8.98 6.08
C ILE A 86 -2.24 10.40 5.75
N SER A 87 -1.35 11.27 5.32
CA SER A 87 -1.69 12.62 4.90
C SER A 87 -2.42 12.66 3.55
N ARG A 88 -3.17 13.73 3.29
CA ARG A 88 -3.71 14.02 1.95
C ARG A 88 -2.57 14.19 0.92
N SER A 89 -1.39 14.66 1.34
CA SER A 89 -0.18 14.74 0.49
C SER A 89 0.31 13.35 0.03
N LEU A 90 0.34 12.36 0.93
CA LEU A 90 0.66 10.98 0.56
C LEU A 90 -0.40 10.42 -0.38
N LEU A 91 -1.68 10.59 -0.02
CA LEU A 91 -2.80 10.10 -0.83
C LEU A 91 -2.69 10.58 -2.28
N ALA A 92 -2.40 11.87 -2.50
CA ALA A 92 -2.27 12.46 -3.83
C ALA A 92 -1.14 11.85 -4.67
N GLN A 93 -0.08 11.33 -4.04
CA GLN A 93 0.99 10.60 -4.72
C GLN A 93 0.62 9.13 -4.95
N LEU A 94 -0.04 8.50 -3.98
CA LEU A 94 -0.44 7.11 -4.02
C LEU A 94 -1.45 6.84 -5.13
N THR A 95 -2.47 7.69 -5.29
CA THR A 95 -3.52 7.51 -6.30
C THR A 95 -3.05 7.73 -7.74
N ARG A 96 -1.79 8.10 -7.96
CA ARG A 96 -1.15 8.15 -9.29
C ARG A 96 -0.80 6.75 -9.81
N HIS A 97 -0.75 5.76 -8.93
CA HIS A 97 -0.58 4.36 -9.28
C HIS A 97 -1.96 3.77 -9.60
N ARG A 98 -2.21 3.49 -10.88
CA ARG A 98 -3.56 3.19 -11.41
C ARG A 98 -3.73 1.71 -11.73
N ALA A 99 -2.81 1.15 -12.51
CA ALA A 99 -2.90 -0.23 -12.98
C ALA A 99 -2.73 -1.19 -11.80
N GLY A 100 -3.70 -2.08 -11.61
CA GLY A 100 -3.69 -3.07 -10.55
C GLY A 100 -3.91 -2.49 -9.14
N PHE A 101 -4.45 -1.28 -9.00
CA PHE A 101 -4.84 -0.68 -7.71
C PHE A 101 -6.34 -0.39 -7.66
N GLY A 102 -6.94 -0.60 -6.49
CA GLY A 102 -8.29 -0.15 -6.12
C GLY A 102 -8.23 0.66 -4.82
N PHE A 103 -8.95 1.78 -4.74
CA PHE A 103 -8.94 2.67 -3.59
C PHE A 103 -10.35 3.01 -3.11
N SER A 104 -10.58 2.89 -1.81
CA SER A 104 -11.77 3.43 -1.14
C SER A 104 -11.31 4.35 -0.02
N VAL A 105 -11.47 5.66 -0.23
CA VAL A 105 -10.91 6.70 0.64
C VAL A 105 -11.99 7.31 1.52
N GLN A 106 -11.67 7.55 2.79
CA GLN A 106 -12.57 8.26 3.70
C GLN A 106 -12.88 9.68 3.17
N SER A 107 -14.17 9.92 2.92
CA SER A 107 -14.65 11.14 2.29
C SER A 107 -14.88 12.26 3.31
N GLN A 108 -14.24 13.41 3.07
CA GLN A 108 -14.52 14.65 3.80
C GLN A 108 -15.84 15.32 3.42
N ARG A 109 -16.57 14.79 2.43
CA ARG A 109 -17.94 15.24 2.13
C ARG A 109 -18.94 14.65 3.13
N TYR A 110 -18.69 13.40 3.55
CA TYR A 110 -19.61 12.64 4.39
C TYR A 110 -19.16 12.60 5.85
N VAL A 111 -17.87 12.35 6.10
CA VAL A 111 -17.31 12.31 7.45
C VAL A 111 -16.97 13.72 7.91
N SER A 112 -17.57 14.14 9.02
CA SER A 112 -17.31 15.46 9.63
C SER A 112 -15.93 15.49 10.25
N ASP A 113 -15.20 16.58 10.02
CA ASP A 113 -14.00 16.94 10.77
C ASP A 113 -14.30 17.96 11.91
N ASP A 114 -15.60 18.15 12.20
CA ASP A 114 -16.11 19.03 13.25
C ASP A 114 -15.64 18.53 14.62
N SER A 115 -14.94 19.38 15.38
CA SER A 115 -14.29 18.99 16.65
C SER A 115 -15.26 18.53 17.73
N ARG A 116 -16.54 18.92 17.64
CA ARG A 116 -17.60 18.53 18.59
C ARG A 116 -18.16 17.14 18.27
N LYS A 117 -18.06 16.72 17.00
CA LYS A 117 -18.54 15.41 16.53
C LYS A 117 -17.41 14.38 16.46
N LYS A 118 -16.19 14.84 16.19
CA LYS A 118 -14.98 14.04 16.07
C LYS A 118 -14.00 14.46 17.16
N LYS A 119 -13.86 13.62 18.17
CA LYS A 119 -12.96 13.89 19.31
C LYS A 119 -11.55 14.20 18.80
N GLY A 120 -11.06 15.40 19.10
CA GLY A 120 -9.75 15.88 18.66
C GLY A 120 -9.71 16.49 17.25
N GLY A 121 -10.86 16.75 16.61
CA GLY A 121 -10.95 17.43 15.33
C GLY A 121 -10.41 16.64 14.13
N PHE A 122 -10.06 17.34 13.05
CA PHE A 122 -9.29 16.75 11.97
C PHE A 122 -7.93 16.31 12.52
N GLN A 123 -7.56 15.07 12.20
CA GLN A 123 -6.22 14.58 12.51
C GLN A 123 -5.26 15.03 11.41
N TYR A 124 -3.97 15.11 11.72
CA TYR A 124 -2.95 15.52 10.76
C TYR A 124 -1.60 14.83 11.02
N VAL A 125 -0.79 14.76 9.97
CA VAL A 125 0.56 14.19 9.98
C VAL A 125 1.59 15.30 10.15
N ILE A 126 2.49 15.16 11.13
CA ILE A 126 3.57 16.13 11.38
C ILE A 126 4.84 15.63 10.66
N PRO A 127 5.42 16.41 9.72
CA PRO A 127 6.68 16.03 9.08
C PRO A 127 7.82 15.89 10.10
N PRO A 128 8.72 14.89 10.00
CA PRO A 128 9.82 14.69 10.94
C PRO A 128 10.67 15.95 11.17
N LYS A 129 11.06 16.63 10.08
CA LYS A 129 11.84 17.88 10.16
C LYS A 129 11.14 19.04 10.87
N VAL A 130 9.81 19.02 10.96
CA VAL A 130 9.01 19.97 11.76
C VAL A 130 9.00 19.53 13.22
N LYS A 131 8.81 18.23 13.47
CA LYS A 131 8.83 17.63 14.81
C LYS A 131 10.16 17.82 15.53
N ASP A 132 11.27 17.79 14.80
CA ASP A 132 12.63 17.88 15.36
C ASP A 132 13.04 19.30 15.81
N LYS A 133 12.17 20.31 15.65
CA LYS A 133 12.46 21.70 15.99
C LYS A 133 11.30 22.30 16.77
N ASP A 134 11.48 22.54 18.08
CA ASP A 134 10.43 23.03 18.98
C ASP A 134 9.67 24.25 18.46
N ALA A 135 10.38 25.25 17.93
CA ALA A 135 9.74 26.44 17.36
C ALA A 135 8.90 26.13 16.11
N ALA A 136 9.36 25.22 15.24
CA ALA A 136 8.62 24.81 14.06
C ALA A 136 7.41 23.95 14.44
N LEU A 137 7.59 23.02 15.38
CA LEU A 137 6.50 22.19 15.92
C LEU A 137 5.42 23.04 16.57
N THR A 138 5.79 24.04 17.36
CA THR A 138 4.86 24.99 17.99
C THR A 138 4.09 25.78 16.94
N ALA A 139 4.79 26.36 15.95
CA ALA A 139 4.13 27.09 14.86
C ALA A 139 3.16 26.19 14.08
N TYR A 140 3.55 24.94 13.85
CA TYR A 140 2.75 23.95 13.15
C TYR A 140 1.48 23.56 13.92
N ILE A 141 1.59 23.28 15.22
CA ILE A 141 0.43 22.94 16.06
C ILE A 141 -0.53 24.13 16.13
N ASN A 142 -0.01 25.35 16.30
CA ASN A 142 -0.84 26.55 16.37
C ASN A 142 -1.65 26.77 15.09
N VAL A 143 -1.03 26.63 13.90
CA VAL A 143 -1.78 26.78 12.64
C VAL A 143 -2.82 25.68 12.47
N MET A 144 -2.55 24.44 12.89
CA MET A 144 -3.54 23.36 12.83
C MET A 144 -4.76 23.64 13.71
N ALA A 145 -4.55 24.21 14.90
CA ALA A 145 -5.65 24.65 15.77
C ALA A 145 -6.48 25.76 15.11
N SER A 146 -5.84 26.78 14.54
CA SER A 146 -6.54 27.85 13.81
C SER A 146 -7.34 27.35 12.61
N LEU A 147 -6.83 26.34 11.88
CA LEU A 147 -7.57 25.72 10.78
C LEU A 147 -8.77 24.91 11.28
N GLN A 148 -8.69 24.31 12.47
CA GLN A 148 -9.82 23.60 13.09
C GLN A 148 -10.91 24.60 13.47
N ASP A 149 -10.54 25.69 14.13
CA ASP A 149 -11.48 26.74 14.52
C ASP A 149 -12.17 27.34 13.28
N ALA A 150 -11.41 27.57 12.20
CA ALA A 150 -11.96 28.04 10.94
C ALA A 150 -12.94 27.03 10.31
N TYR A 151 -12.62 25.73 10.32
CA TYR A 151 -13.53 24.69 9.84
C TYR A 151 -14.82 24.63 10.67
N ASP A 152 -14.71 24.64 11.99
CA ASP A 152 -15.86 24.59 12.90
C ASP A 152 -16.76 25.82 12.73
N LEU A 153 -16.16 27.02 12.59
CA LEU A 153 -16.90 28.25 12.30
C LEU A 153 -17.67 28.18 10.97
N LEU A 154 -17.05 27.68 9.90
CA LEU A 154 -17.73 27.53 8.60
C LEU A 154 -18.93 26.58 8.72
N VAL A 155 -18.76 25.47 9.45
CA VAL A 155 -19.86 24.53 9.72
C VAL A 155 -20.98 25.20 10.52
N ASP A 156 -20.66 26.04 11.50
CA ASP A 156 -21.64 26.79 12.31
C ASP A 156 -22.41 27.83 11.52
N LEU A 157 -21.77 28.42 10.51
CA LEU A 157 -22.41 29.32 9.55
C LEU A 157 -23.27 28.58 8.51
N GLY A 158 -23.42 27.26 8.64
CA GLY A 158 -24.26 26.44 7.75
C GLY A 158 -23.60 26.08 6.42
N ILE A 159 -22.29 26.30 6.27
CA ILE A 159 -21.56 25.91 5.05
C ILE A 159 -21.47 24.38 4.98
N PRO A 160 -21.82 23.76 3.84
CA PRO A 160 -21.69 22.33 3.65
C PRO A 160 -20.26 21.84 3.89
N LYS A 161 -20.12 20.63 4.46
CA LYS A 161 -18.81 20.02 4.75
C LYS A 161 -17.89 19.95 3.54
N GLU A 162 -18.47 19.74 2.36
CA GLU A 162 -17.70 19.63 1.12
C GLU A 162 -17.04 20.94 0.68
N ASP A 163 -17.54 22.08 1.15
CA ASP A 163 -16.97 23.40 0.93
C ASP A 163 -16.13 23.83 2.14
N ALA A 164 -16.62 23.61 3.37
CA ALA A 164 -15.90 23.95 4.60
C ALA A 164 -14.51 23.27 4.66
N ARG A 165 -14.39 22.04 4.14
CA ARG A 165 -13.11 21.31 4.11
C ARG A 165 -12.00 21.98 3.30
N PHE A 166 -12.29 22.99 2.46
CA PHE A 166 -11.27 23.68 1.66
C PHE A 166 -10.23 24.41 2.52
N VAL A 167 -10.53 24.68 3.79
CA VAL A 167 -9.53 25.21 4.75
C VAL A 167 -8.58 24.14 5.27
N LEU A 168 -8.91 22.84 5.12
CA LEU A 168 -8.10 21.76 5.66
C LEU A 168 -6.82 21.55 4.84
N PRO A 169 -5.66 21.37 5.50
CA PRO A 169 -4.37 21.37 4.82
C PRO A 169 -4.03 20.02 4.19
N ASN A 170 -2.99 19.98 3.35
CA ASN A 170 -2.42 18.72 2.81
C ASN A 170 -1.97 17.73 3.89
N ALA A 171 -1.69 18.23 5.10
CA ALA A 171 -1.33 17.40 6.24
C ALA A 171 -2.52 16.70 6.89
N ALA A 172 -3.77 17.08 6.57
CA ALA A 172 -4.96 16.43 7.10
C ALA A 172 -4.87 14.92 6.84
N ALA A 173 -5.11 14.14 7.88
CA ALA A 173 -5.01 12.70 7.85
C ALA A 173 -6.27 12.10 7.24
N THR A 174 -6.11 11.01 6.51
CA THR A 174 -7.18 10.23 5.91
C THR A 174 -6.89 8.74 6.13
N ASN A 175 -7.95 7.96 6.08
CA ASN A 175 -7.88 6.51 6.07
C ASN A 175 -8.41 6.00 4.72
N LEU A 176 -7.99 4.81 4.30
CA LEU A 176 -8.46 4.17 3.09
C LEU A 176 -8.34 2.64 3.17
N THR A 177 -9.18 1.97 2.40
CA THR A 177 -8.94 0.59 1.97
C THR A 177 -8.26 0.63 0.62
N MET A 178 -7.18 -0.12 0.46
CA MET A 178 -6.44 -0.23 -0.80
C MET A 178 -6.28 -1.70 -1.18
N THR A 179 -6.65 -2.07 -2.40
CA THR A 179 -6.32 -3.37 -2.98
C THR A 179 -5.25 -3.16 -4.06
N ALA A 180 -4.25 -4.04 -4.12
CA ALA A 180 -3.31 -4.05 -5.21
C ALA A 180 -2.81 -5.46 -5.56
N ASN A 181 -2.51 -5.71 -6.83
CA ASN A 181 -1.85 -6.95 -7.23
C ASN A 181 -0.33 -6.90 -7.05
N LEU A 182 0.33 -8.07 -6.97
CA LEU A 182 1.76 -8.17 -6.68
C LEU A 182 2.61 -7.42 -7.72
N ARG A 183 2.28 -7.52 -9.02
CA ARG A 183 2.98 -6.77 -10.08
C ARG A 183 2.93 -5.26 -9.83
N ALA A 184 1.76 -4.75 -9.49
CA ALA A 184 1.52 -3.35 -9.20
C ALA A 184 2.27 -2.89 -7.95
N LEU A 185 2.30 -3.72 -6.90
CA LEU A 185 3.05 -3.46 -5.66
C LEU A 185 4.56 -3.43 -5.88
N LEU A 186 5.11 -4.35 -6.66
CA LEU A 186 6.54 -4.33 -7.02
C LEU A 186 6.91 -3.06 -7.81
N THR A 187 6.05 -2.68 -8.77
CA THR A 187 6.23 -1.43 -9.55
C THR A 187 6.04 -0.17 -8.71
N PHE A 188 5.15 -0.21 -7.73
CA PHE A 188 4.97 0.87 -6.77
C PHE A 188 6.21 1.03 -5.90
N TYR A 189 6.71 -0.08 -5.36
CA TYR A 189 7.86 -0.10 -4.47
C TYR A 189 9.14 0.35 -5.18
N SER A 190 9.41 -0.10 -6.41
CA SER A 190 10.58 0.37 -7.19
C SER A 190 10.67 1.89 -7.32
N LYS A 191 9.51 2.56 -7.39
CA LYS A 191 9.40 4.01 -7.53
C LYS A 191 9.38 4.75 -6.20
N ARG A 192 8.96 4.10 -5.12
CA ARG A 192 8.63 4.76 -3.85
C ARG A 192 9.51 4.36 -2.68
N LYS A 193 10.28 3.28 -2.78
CA LYS A 193 11.17 2.83 -1.71
C LYS A 193 12.17 3.92 -1.27
N PRO A 194 12.63 3.90 -0.01
CA PRO A 194 13.65 4.82 0.49
C PRO A 194 14.88 4.90 -0.43
N GLY A 195 15.50 6.08 -0.50
CA GLY A 195 16.70 6.32 -1.31
C GLY A 195 16.45 6.58 -2.81
N ARG A 196 15.20 6.52 -3.30
CA ARG A 196 14.84 6.83 -4.70
C ARG A 196 14.29 8.24 -4.93
N GLY A 197 14.49 9.15 -3.97
CA GLY A 197 14.01 10.54 -4.06
C GLY A 197 12.51 10.72 -3.80
N ALA A 198 11.82 9.68 -3.33
CA ALA A 198 10.44 9.78 -2.87
C ALA A 198 10.32 10.61 -1.58
N GLN A 199 9.18 11.28 -1.38
CA GLN A 199 8.89 11.94 -0.09
C GLN A 199 8.91 10.88 1.02
N TRP A 200 9.46 11.23 2.19
CA TRP A 200 9.59 10.35 3.35
C TRP A 200 8.31 9.54 3.65
N GLU A 201 7.14 10.18 3.69
CA GLU A 201 5.90 9.53 4.12
C GLU A 201 5.48 8.39 3.18
N ILE A 202 5.57 8.59 1.85
CA ILE A 202 5.21 7.54 0.89
C ILE A 202 6.30 6.46 0.82
N ALA A 203 7.55 6.79 1.17
CA ALA A 203 8.62 5.82 1.26
C ALA A 203 8.44 4.90 2.48
N ASP A 204 8.12 5.47 3.63
CA ASP A 204 7.80 4.72 4.85
C ASP A 204 6.55 3.86 4.63
N PHE A 205 5.52 4.40 3.96
CA PHE A 205 4.35 3.64 3.56
C PHE A 205 4.70 2.46 2.64
N ALA A 206 5.62 2.64 1.70
CA ALA A 206 6.05 1.58 0.81
C ALA A 206 6.76 0.44 1.56
N GLU A 207 7.59 0.76 2.56
CA GLU A 207 8.17 -0.26 3.44
C GLU A 207 7.13 -1.01 4.26
N MET A 208 6.14 -0.29 4.81
CA MET A 208 5.06 -0.93 5.59
C MET A 208 4.23 -1.88 4.72
N VAL A 209 3.88 -1.47 3.50
CA VAL A 209 3.17 -2.34 2.54
C VAL A 209 4.01 -3.56 2.18
N ARG A 210 5.31 -3.38 1.88
CA ARG A 210 6.23 -4.50 1.62
C ARG A 210 6.26 -5.47 2.80
N ALA A 211 6.41 -4.96 4.03
CA ALA A 211 6.51 -5.77 5.22
C ALA A 211 5.26 -6.65 5.42
N GLU A 212 4.06 -6.09 5.21
CA GLU A 212 2.81 -6.83 5.29
C GLU A 212 2.68 -7.90 4.19
N VAL A 213 3.11 -7.60 2.96
CA VAL A 213 3.14 -8.59 1.85
C VAL A 213 4.10 -9.73 2.17
N VAL A 214 5.34 -9.43 2.57
CA VAL A 214 6.36 -10.44 2.86
C VAL A 214 5.99 -11.28 4.08
N LYS A 215 5.33 -10.68 5.07
CA LYS A 215 4.81 -11.41 6.23
C LYS A 215 3.76 -12.46 5.82
N ALA A 216 2.86 -12.12 4.91
CA ALA A 216 1.83 -13.05 4.42
C ALA A 216 2.37 -14.06 3.42
N GLU A 217 3.26 -13.63 2.53
CA GLU A 217 3.79 -14.41 1.42
C GLU A 217 5.34 -14.29 1.36
N PRO A 218 6.08 -15.00 2.24
CA PRO A 218 7.54 -14.84 2.39
C PRO A 218 8.35 -15.06 1.10
N TRP A 219 7.86 -15.91 0.19
CA TRP A 219 8.48 -16.18 -1.11
C TRP A 219 8.59 -14.93 -2.00
N THR A 220 7.83 -13.87 -1.70
CA THR A 220 7.86 -12.61 -2.47
C THR A 220 9.02 -11.69 -2.12
N ALA A 221 9.69 -11.90 -0.97
CA ALA A 221 10.72 -11.00 -0.45
C ALA A 221 11.84 -10.67 -1.45
N PRO A 222 12.43 -11.65 -2.18
CA PRO A 222 13.52 -11.36 -3.11
C PRO A 222 13.13 -10.40 -4.25
N PHE A 223 11.86 -10.34 -4.63
CA PHE A 223 11.40 -9.49 -5.73
C PHE A 223 11.29 -8.02 -5.34
N PHE A 224 11.09 -7.72 -4.06
CA PHE A 224 11.13 -6.34 -3.56
C PHE A 224 12.56 -5.81 -3.45
N GLU A 225 13.55 -6.66 -3.19
CA GLU A 225 14.96 -6.26 -3.13
C GLU A 225 15.49 -5.85 -4.51
N GLN A 226 15.04 -6.55 -5.55
CA GLN A 226 15.39 -6.32 -6.95
C GLN A 226 14.65 -5.13 -7.59
N ALA A 227 13.49 -4.75 -7.04
CA ALA A 227 12.62 -3.70 -7.57
C ALA A 227 13.24 -2.29 -7.44
#